data_AF-A0A6I9Z3R4-F1
#
_entry.id   AF-A0A6I9Z3R4-F1
#
_cell.length_a   1.000
_cell.length_b   1.000
_cell.length_c   1.000
_cell.angle_alpha   90.00
_cell.angle_beta   90.00
_cell.angle_gamma   90.00
#
_symmetry.space_group_name_H-M   'P 1'
#
loop_
_entity.id
_entity.type
_entity.pdbx_description
1 polymer ?
#
loop_
_entity_poly.entity_id
_entity_poly.type
_entity_poly.pdbx_seq_one_letter_code
_entity_poly.pdbx_strand_id
1 'polypeptide(L)'
;MVDCGSSGSRIFVYWWPRHNGNPHDLLDIKQMRDKNRKPVVMKIKPGISEFATSPEKVSDYIFPLLNFAAEHIPRAKHKETPLYILCTAGMRILPESQQKAILEDLLTDIPVHFDFLFSDSHAEVISGKQEGVYAWIGINFVLGKFEHMDEEDEDVVEVHVPGSESKEEVVRKRTVGILDMGGVSTQIAYEVPKTVSFASSQQEEVAKN
;
A
#
# COMPACT_ATOMS: atom_id res chain seq x y z
N MET A 1 -7.11 4.89 -1.73
CA MET A 1 -6.39 3.72 -2.27
C MET A 1 -7.39 2.69 -2.74
N VAL A 2 -7.19 2.14 -3.93
CA VAL A 2 -7.94 1.01 -4.48
C VAL A 2 -7.05 -0.23 -4.43
N ASP A 3 -7.48 -1.25 -3.72
CA ASP A 3 -6.93 -2.62 -3.72
C ASP A 3 -7.63 -3.41 -4.83
N CYS A 4 -6.88 -3.76 -5.87
CA CYS A 4 -7.36 -4.54 -7.01
C CYS A 4 -6.91 -6.00 -6.88
N GLY A 5 -7.68 -6.76 -6.10
CA GLY A 5 -7.47 -8.19 -5.87
C GLY A 5 -8.08 -9.10 -6.95
N SER A 6 -7.71 -10.38 -6.91
CA SER A 6 -8.19 -11.39 -7.86
C SER A 6 -9.70 -11.65 -7.78
N SER A 7 -10.32 -11.50 -6.61
CA SER A 7 -11.75 -11.78 -6.39
C SER A 7 -12.65 -10.54 -6.42
N GLY A 8 -12.06 -9.35 -6.56
CA GLY A 8 -12.76 -8.08 -6.51
C GLY A 8 -11.85 -6.91 -6.16
N SER A 9 -12.34 -5.70 -6.42
CA SER A 9 -11.65 -4.45 -6.07
C SER A 9 -12.31 -3.76 -4.88
N ARG A 10 -11.51 -3.01 -4.11
CA ARG A 10 -11.96 -2.34 -2.88
C ARG A 10 -11.33 -0.97 -2.79
N ILE A 11 -12.13 0.05 -2.46
CA ILE A 11 -11.60 1.39 -2.18
C ILE A 11 -11.62 1.69 -0.70
N PHE A 12 -10.52 2.26 -0.22
CA PHE A 12 -10.35 2.76 1.13
C PHE A 12 -10.05 4.25 1.07
N VAL A 13 -10.80 5.05 1.83
CA VAL A 13 -10.56 6.48 1.99
C VAL A 13 -9.90 6.72 3.33
N TYR A 14 -8.75 7.39 3.30
CA TYR A 14 -7.99 7.79 4.48
C TYR A 14 -7.93 9.31 4.55
N TRP A 15 -7.74 9.83 5.76
CA TRP A 15 -7.51 11.24 6.01
C TRP A 15 -6.52 11.39 7.17
N TRP A 16 -5.91 12.56 7.27
CA TRP A 16 -5.04 12.92 8.38
C TRP A 16 -5.16 14.41 8.67
N PRO A 17 -4.98 14.84 9.93
CA PRO A 17 -4.86 16.25 10.27
C PRO A 17 -3.55 16.83 9.71
N ARG A 18 -3.41 18.16 9.82
CA ARG A 18 -2.13 18.83 9.51
C ARG A 18 -1.03 18.25 10.40
N HIS A 19 0.11 17.93 9.79
CA HIS A 19 1.29 17.45 10.49
C HIS A 19 1.78 18.49 11.52
N ASN A 20 2.31 18.01 12.65
CA ASN A 20 2.70 18.84 13.79
C ASN A 20 4.05 19.57 13.60
N GLY A 21 4.79 19.26 12.54
CA GLY A 21 6.10 19.85 12.22
C GLY A 21 7.30 19.12 12.85
N ASN A 22 7.08 18.08 13.65
CA ASN A 22 8.15 17.28 14.24
C ASN A 22 8.72 16.31 13.19
N PRO A 23 10.01 16.41 12.82
CA PRO A 23 10.61 15.54 11.80
C PRO A 23 10.65 14.06 12.19
N HIS A 24 10.46 13.72 13.47
CA HIS A 24 10.43 12.34 13.96
C HIS A 24 9.04 11.70 13.92
N ASP A 25 7.98 12.48 13.64
CA ASP A 25 6.61 11.99 13.62
C ASP A 25 6.13 11.74 12.19
N LEU A 26 5.44 10.63 11.99
CA LEU A 26 4.74 10.33 10.74
C LEU A 26 3.41 11.10 10.65
N LEU A 27 2.75 11.04 9.48
CA LEU A 27 1.38 11.51 9.36
C LEU A 27 0.44 10.64 10.21
N ASP A 28 -0.48 11.28 10.94
CA ASP A 28 -1.54 10.61 11.71
C ASP A 28 -2.68 10.15 10.78
N ILE A 29 -2.39 9.15 9.96
CA ILE A 29 -3.30 8.59 8.95
C ILE A 29 -4.39 7.75 9.61
N LYS A 30 -5.66 8.10 9.34
CA LYS A 30 -6.83 7.39 9.85
C LYS A 30 -7.76 6.99 8.72
N GLN A 31 -8.40 5.84 8.86
CA GLN A 31 -9.49 5.46 7.96
C GLN A 31 -10.66 6.44 8.15
N MET A 32 -11.13 7.04 7.05
CA MET A 32 -12.25 7.96 7.06
C MET A 32 -13.51 7.24 7.54
N ARG A 33 -14.35 7.95 8.30
CA ARG A 33 -15.63 7.46 8.76
C ARG A 33 -16.77 8.31 8.21
N ASP A 34 -17.86 7.66 7.82
CA ASP A 34 -19.08 8.33 7.37
C ASP A 34 -19.84 8.96 8.55
N LYS A 35 -20.98 9.61 8.24
CA LYS A 35 -21.89 10.20 9.24
C LYS A 35 -22.43 9.21 10.29
N ASN A 36 -22.38 7.90 10.01
CA ASN A 36 -22.81 6.83 10.90
C ASN A 36 -21.63 6.19 11.66
N ARG A 37 -20.44 6.78 11.58
CA ARG A 37 -19.18 6.27 12.15
C ARG A 37 -18.70 4.95 11.52
N LYS A 38 -19.21 4.57 10.34
CA LYS A 38 -18.75 3.40 9.59
C LYS A 38 -17.52 3.75 8.75
N PRO A 39 -16.56 2.84 8.58
CA PRO A 39 -15.41 3.07 7.70
C PRO A 39 -15.88 3.32 6.27
N VAL A 40 -15.32 4.35 5.62
CA VAL A 40 -15.57 4.65 4.20
C VAL A 40 -14.78 3.65 3.36
N VAL A 41 -15.44 2.53 3.10
CA VAL A 41 -14.93 1.41 2.30
C VAL A 41 -16.06 0.89 1.41
N MET A 42 -15.75 0.66 0.14
CA MET A 42 -16.65 -0.01 -0.80
C MET A 42 -15.91 -1.14 -1.50
N LYS A 43 -16.62 -2.23 -1.79
CA LYS A 43 -16.09 -3.40 -2.51
C LYS A 43 -16.99 -3.72 -3.70
N ILE A 44 -16.40 -4.09 -4.82
CA ILE A 44 -17.09 -4.54 -6.02
C ILE A 44 -16.50 -5.87 -6.51
N LYS A 45 -17.24 -6.55 -7.38
CA LYS A 45 -16.88 -7.82 -8.02
C LYS A 45 -17.27 -7.75 -9.51
N PRO A 46 -16.62 -8.51 -10.42
CA PRO A 46 -15.54 -9.49 -10.19
C PRO A 46 -14.18 -8.81 -9.97
N GLY A 47 -13.05 -9.53 -10.02
CA GLY A 47 -11.71 -8.93 -9.96
C GLY A 47 -11.33 -8.19 -11.25
N ILE A 48 -10.40 -7.23 -11.15
CA ILE A 48 -9.98 -6.44 -12.32
C ILE A 48 -9.34 -7.29 -13.43
N SER A 49 -8.76 -8.44 -13.08
CA SER A 49 -8.12 -9.35 -14.03
C SER A 49 -9.09 -10.00 -15.02
N GLU A 50 -10.39 -10.02 -14.73
CA GLU A 50 -11.41 -10.53 -15.66
C GLU A 50 -11.53 -9.68 -16.94
N PHE A 51 -11.02 -8.45 -16.92
CA PHE A 51 -11.03 -7.52 -18.06
C PHE A 51 -9.78 -7.64 -18.95
N ALA A 52 -8.97 -8.69 -18.77
CA ALA A 52 -7.74 -8.93 -19.53
C ALA A 52 -7.91 -8.90 -21.07
N THR A 53 -9.09 -9.28 -21.57
CA THR A 53 -9.43 -9.30 -23.00
C THR A 53 -10.35 -8.15 -23.42
N SER A 54 -10.73 -7.26 -22.50
CA SER A 54 -11.56 -6.08 -22.74
C SER A 54 -11.09 -4.92 -21.85
N PRO A 55 -9.83 -4.45 -22.02
CA PRO A 55 -9.25 -3.41 -21.18
C PRO A 55 -10.06 -2.11 -21.24
N GLU A 56 -10.74 -1.81 -22.35
CA GLU A 56 -11.57 -0.60 -22.53
C GLU A 56 -12.78 -0.50 -21.59
N LYS A 57 -13.10 -1.58 -20.86
CA LYS A 57 -14.20 -1.62 -19.89
C LYS A 57 -13.73 -1.47 -18.44
N VAL A 58 -12.42 -1.40 -18.21
CA VAL A 58 -11.89 -1.44 -16.85
C VAL A 58 -12.17 -0.15 -16.09
N SER A 59 -12.15 0.99 -16.78
CA SER A 59 -12.47 2.29 -16.18
C SER A 59 -13.93 2.35 -15.70
N ASP A 60 -14.88 1.92 -16.55
CA ASP A 60 -16.30 1.77 -16.18
C ASP A 60 -16.50 0.85 -14.95
N TYR A 61 -15.71 -0.23 -14.85
CA TYR A 61 -15.74 -1.12 -13.70
C TYR A 61 -15.23 -0.45 -12.41
N ILE A 62 -14.23 0.45 -12.48
CA ILE A 62 -13.64 1.15 -11.32
C ILE A 62 -14.45 2.39 -10.91
N PHE A 63 -15.18 3.02 -11.82
CA PHE A 63 -15.94 4.26 -11.55
C PHE A 63 -16.90 4.19 -10.36
N PRO A 64 -17.65 3.10 -10.08
CA PRO A 64 -18.46 3.00 -8.88
C PRO A 64 -17.66 3.24 -7.59
N LEU A 65 -16.42 2.75 -7.52
CA LEU A 65 -15.54 2.97 -6.37
C LEU A 65 -15.10 4.44 -6.27
N LEU A 66 -14.71 5.04 -7.40
CA LEU A 66 -14.23 6.42 -7.42
C LEU A 66 -15.35 7.42 -7.13
N ASN A 67 -16.55 7.19 -7.66
CA ASN A 67 -17.75 7.96 -7.34
C ASN A 67 -18.06 7.88 -5.85
N PHE A 68 -18.03 6.68 -5.27
CA PHE A 68 -18.22 6.50 -3.83
C PHE A 68 -17.20 7.30 -3.00
N ALA A 69 -15.91 7.31 -3.38
CA ALA A 69 -14.93 8.13 -2.69
C ALA A 69 -15.17 9.63 -2.89
N ALA A 70 -15.50 10.06 -4.11
CA ALA A 70 -15.76 11.46 -4.45
C ALA A 70 -16.98 12.03 -3.72
N GLU A 71 -17.98 11.21 -3.40
CA GLU A 71 -19.14 11.60 -2.57
C GLU A 71 -18.75 11.90 -1.11
N HIS A 72 -17.72 11.23 -0.59
CA HIS A 72 -17.29 11.39 0.80
C HIS A 72 -16.22 12.46 0.97
N ILE A 73 -15.32 12.61 -0.02
CA ILE A 73 -14.23 13.58 0.02
C ILE A 73 -14.79 14.97 -0.36
N PRO A 74 -14.55 16.03 0.42
CA PRO A 74 -14.99 17.37 0.04
C PRO A 74 -14.46 17.78 -1.34
N ARG A 75 -15.34 18.29 -2.22
CA ARG A 75 -15.00 18.75 -3.59
C ARG A 75 -13.73 19.61 -3.66
N ALA A 76 -13.58 20.54 -2.72
CA ALA A 76 -12.42 21.43 -2.66
C ALA A 76 -11.08 20.70 -2.43
N LYS A 77 -11.12 19.47 -1.90
CA LYS A 77 -9.95 18.64 -1.63
C LYS A 77 -9.65 17.64 -2.73
N HIS A 78 -10.50 17.47 -3.74
CA HIS A 78 -10.30 16.46 -4.81
C HIS A 78 -8.93 16.64 -5.48
N LYS A 79 -8.60 17.87 -5.87
CA LYS A 79 -7.32 18.25 -6.52
C LYS A 79 -6.07 18.09 -5.66
N GLU A 80 -6.23 17.90 -4.36
CA GLU A 80 -5.13 17.67 -3.41
C GLU A 80 -5.09 16.20 -2.95
N THR A 81 -6.05 15.39 -3.36
CA THR A 81 -6.19 14.02 -2.86
C THR A 81 -5.54 13.04 -3.85
N PRO A 82 -4.47 12.33 -3.45
CA PRO A 82 -3.88 11.30 -4.30
C PRO A 82 -4.75 10.05 -4.36
N LEU A 83 -4.96 9.56 -5.58
CA LEU A 83 -5.57 8.27 -5.85
C LEU A 83 -4.44 7.28 -6.15
N TYR A 84 -4.41 6.15 -5.46
CA TYR A 84 -3.54 5.02 -5.78
C TYR A 84 -4.39 3.81 -6.14
N ILE A 85 -4.08 3.14 -7.24
CA ILE A 85 -4.69 1.89 -7.68
C ILE A 85 -3.59 0.83 -7.72
N LEU A 86 -3.61 -0.08 -6.74
CA LEU A 86 -2.59 -1.10 -6.57
C LEU A 86 -3.21 -2.46 -6.87
N CYS A 87 -2.70 -3.11 -7.91
CA CYS A 87 -3.16 -4.41 -8.35
C CYS A 87 -2.28 -5.53 -7.80
N THR A 88 -2.89 -6.61 -7.32
CA THR A 88 -2.16 -7.71 -6.66
C THR A 88 -2.16 -8.98 -7.53
N ALA A 89 -2.25 -10.17 -6.91
CA ALA A 89 -1.98 -11.45 -7.55
C ALA A 89 -2.79 -11.73 -8.83
N GLY A 90 -4.03 -11.24 -8.93
CA GLY A 90 -4.87 -11.45 -10.10
C GLY A 90 -4.30 -10.80 -11.37
N MET A 91 -3.66 -9.63 -11.25
CA MET A 91 -3.00 -8.97 -12.37
C MET A 91 -1.62 -9.56 -12.64
N ARG A 92 -0.89 -9.99 -11.59
CA ARG A 92 0.45 -10.58 -11.72
C ARG A 92 0.51 -11.82 -12.63
N ILE A 93 -0.58 -12.57 -12.72
CA ILE A 93 -0.65 -13.79 -13.55
C ILE A 93 -0.95 -13.50 -15.03
N LEU A 94 -1.36 -12.28 -15.37
CA LEU A 94 -1.64 -11.91 -16.76
C LEU A 94 -0.33 -11.67 -17.53
N PRO A 95 -0.32 -11.86 -18.86
CA PRO A 95 0.74 -11.35 -19.73
C PRO A 95 0.97 -9.86 -19.53
N GLU A 96 2.23 -9.42 -19.56
CA GLU A 96 2.63 -8.02 -19.36
C GLU A 96 1.90 -7.06 -20.30
N SER A 97 1.66 -7.46 -21.55
CA SER A 97 0.89 -6.66 -22.52
C SER A 97 -0.54 -6.40 -22.08
N GLN A 98 -1.19 -7.37 -21.43
CA GLN A 98 -2.56 -7.22 -20.91
C GLN A 98 -2.57 -6.38 -19.62
N GLN A 99 -1.57 -6.57 -18.76
CA GLN A 99 -1.40 -5.72 -17.57
C GLN A 99 -1.27 -4.25 -17.99
N LYS A 100 -0.39 -3.97 -18.95
CA LYS A 100 -0.15 -2.63 -19.47
C LYS A 100 -1.39 -2.02 -20.10
N ALA A 101 -2.12 -2.76 -20.93
CA ALA A 101 -3.34 -2.26 -21.56
C ALA A 101 -4.41 -1.85 -20.53
N ILE A 102 -4.57 -2.62 -19.44
CA ILE A 102 -5.49 -2.27 -18.35
C ILE A 102 -5.02 -1.00 -17.62
N LEU A 103 -3.73 -0.89 -17.29
CA LEU A 103 -3.21 0.28 -16.59
C LEU A 103 -3.29 1.54 -17.47
N GLU A 104 -2.99 1.43 -18.76
CA GLU A 104 -3.09 2.53 -19.73
C GLU A 104 -4.52 3.06 -19.85
N ASP A 105 -5.53 2.18 -19.91
CA ASP A 105 -6.93 2.60 -19.92
C ASP A 105 -7.27 3.43 -18.67
N LEU A 106 -6.95 2.93 -17.48
CA LEU A 106 -7.17 3.64 -16.22
C LEU A 106 -6.46 5.01 -16.20
N LEU A 107 -5.20 5.05 -16.62
CA LEU A 107 -4.37 6.25 -16.63
C LEU A 107 -4.88 7.32 -17.60
N THR A 108 -5.55 6.93 -18.69
CA THR A 108 -6.09 7.86 -19.67
C THR A 108 -7.50 8.33 -19.32
N ASP A 109 -8.35 7.45 -18.80
CA ASP A 109 -9.78 7.77 -18.61
C ASP A 109 -10.08 8.42 -17.26
N ILE A 110 -9.43 7.97 -16.17
CA ILE A 110 -9.69 8.51 -14.82
C ILE A 110 -9.47 10.03 -14.74
N PRO A 111 -8.37 10.62 -15.27
CA PRO A 111 -8.15 12.07 -15.20
C PRO A 111 -9.17 12.91 -15.98
N VAL A 112 -9.90 12.32 -16.93
CA VAL A 112 -10.97 13.01 -17.67
C VAL A 112 -12.23 13.13 -16.81
N HIS A 113 -12.47 12.18 -15.92
CA HIS A 113 -13.69 12.06 -15.14
C HIS A 113 -13.55 12.52 -13.68
N PHE A 114 -12.33 12.51 -13.12
CA PHE A 114 -12.07 12.80 -11.70
C PHE A 114 -10.92 13.78 -11.52
N ASP A 115 -11.08 14.72 -10.58
CA ASP A 115 -10.09 15.74 -10.22
C ASP A 115 -9.00 15.24 -9.23
N PHE A 116 -8.92 13.93 -8.96
CA PHE A 116 -7.91 13.38 -8.04
C PHE A 116 -6.49 13.49 -8.62
N LEU A 117 -5.48 13.61 -7.75
CA LEU A 117 -4.09 13.52 -8.19
C LEU A 117 -3.80 12.08 -8.62
N PHE A 118 -3.64 11.90 -9.93
CA PHE A 118 -3.44 10.60 -10.56
C PHE A 118 -2.47 10.72 -11.74
N SER A 119 -1.47 9.84 -11.79
CA SER A 119 -0.41 9.81 -12.80
C SER A 119 0.12 8.40 -12.94
N ASP A 120 1.06 8.17 -13.87
CA ASP A 120 1.63 6.84 -14.16
C ASP A 120 2.08 6.07 -12.89
N SER A 121 2.80 6.73 -11.99
CA SER A 121 3.25 6.16 -10.70
C SER A 121 2.14 5.82 -9.70
N HIS A 122 0.88 6.13 -10.00
CA HIS A 122 -0.26 5.89 -9.13
C HIS A 122 -1.06 4.64 -9.50
N ALA A 123 -0.79 4.03 -10.65
CA ALA A 123 -1.41 2.79 -11.10
C ALA A 123 -0.31 1.73 -11.31
N GLU A 124 -0.26 0.72 -10.45
CA GLU A 124 0.84 -0.25 -10.46
C GLU A 124 0.33 -1.67 -10.19
N VAL A 125 0.92 -2.66 -10.85
CA VAL A 125 0.85 -4.06 -10.42
C VAL A 125 1.98 -4.31 -9.43
N ILE A 126 1.65 -4.40 -8.15
CA ILE A 126 2.64 -4.56 -7.10
C ILE A 126 3.10 -6.02 -6.98
N SER A 127 4.39 -6.20 -6.73
CA SER A 127 4.98 -7.50 -6.42
C SER A 127 4.47 -8.05 -5.08
N GLY A 128 4.57 -9.37 -4.89
CA GLY A 128 4.26 -9.99 -3.60
C GLY A 128 5.15 -9.47 -2.46
N LYS A 129 6.38 -9.07 -2.77
CA LYS A 129 7.31 -8.43 -1.82
C LYS A 129 6.81 -7.07 -1.38
N GLN A 130 6.41 -6.20 -2.31
CA GLN A 130 5.81 -4.89 -1.98
C GLN A 130 4.52 -5.06 -1.15
N GLU A 131 3.64 -6.01 -1.53
CA GLU A 131 2.42 -6.33 -0.78
C GLU A 131 2.74 -6.71 0.68
N GLY A 132 3.74 -7.58 0.90
CA GLY A 132 4.22 -7.93 2.24
C GLY A 132 4.82 -6.75 3.02
N VAL A 133 5.62 -5.91 2.37
CA VAL A 133 6.19 -4.70 3.01
C VAL A 133 5.08 -3.72 3.41
N TYR A 134 4.10 -3.47 2.55
CA TYR A 134 2.98 -2.57 2.88
C TYR A 134 2.12 -3.11 4.00
N ALA A 135 1.86 -4.41 4.03
CA ALA A 135 1.15 -5.03 5.14
C ALA A 135 1.95 -4.94 6.46
N TRP A 136 3.27 -5.14 6.41
CA TRP A 136 4.15 -5.00 7.57
C TRP A 136 4.21 -3.55 8.08
N ILE A 137 4.29 -2.55 7.19
CA ILE A 137 4.19 -1.13 7.55
C ILE A 137 2.83 -0.85 8.18
N GLY A 138 1.74 -1.32 7.58
CA GLY A 138 0.38 -1.05 8.04
C GLY A 138 0.13 -1.54 9.47
N ILE A 139 0.53 -2.77 9.80
CA ILE A 139 0.34 -3.29 11.17
C ILE A 139 1.20 -2.54 12.19
N ASN A 140 2.46 -2.25 11.85
CA ASN A 140 3.38 -1.59 12.78
C ASN A 140 3.02 -0.12 12.99
N PHE A 141 2.44 0.52 11.97
CA PHE A 141 1.87 1.86 12.09
C PHE A 141 0.67 1.88 13.06
N VAL A 142 -0.29 0.96 12.91
CA VAL A 142 -1.47 0.89 13.79
C VAL A 142 -1.10 0.50 15.22
N LEU A 143 -0.02 -0.27 15.40
CA LEU A 143 0.52 -0.65 16.71
C LEU A 143 1.47 0.41 17.32
N GLY A 144 1.64 1.58 16.69
CA GLY A 144 2.48 2.65 17.22
C GLY A 144 3.98 2.33 17.24
N LYS A 145 4.44 1.32 16.49
CA LYS A 145 5.86 0.90 16.49
C LYS A 145 6.79 1.89 15.76
N PHE A 146 6.21 2.84 15.04
CA PHE A 146 6.95 3.95 14.42
C PHE A 146 6.88 5.26 15.22
N GLU A 147 6.22 5.26 16.38
CA GLU A 147 6.23 6.39 17.30
C GLU A 147 7.50 6.29 18.15
N HIS A 148 8.45 7.18 17.91
CA HIS A 148 9.77 7.17 18.54
C HIS A 148 9.80 7.86 19.91
N MET A 149 8.67 7.90 20.62
CA MET A 149 8.60 8.40 21.99
C MET A 149 9.12 7.35 22.98
N ASP A 150 9.77 7.83 24.03
CA ASP A 150 10.26 7.02 25.16
C ASP A 150 9.08 6.58 26.03
N GLU A 151 8.44 5.47 25.65
CA GLU A 151 7.49 4.76 26.51
C GLU A 151 8.23 3.61 27.20
N GLU A 152 8.33 3.65 28.52
CA GLU A 152 9.08 2.70 29.35
C GLU A 152 8.56 1.24 29.24
N ASP A 153 7.33 1.04 28.74
CA ASP A 153 6.64 -0.25 28.69
C ASP A 153 6.77 -0.99 27.35
N GLU A 154 7.50 -0.45 26.37
CA GLU A 154 7.64 -1.06 25.04
C GLU A 154 8.96 -1.80 24.86
N ASP A 155 8.90 -3.00 24.28
CA ASP A 155 10.09 -3.78 23.95
C ASP A 155 10.93 -3.03 22.90
N VAL A 156 12.22 -2.84 23.15
CA VAL A 156 13.17 -2.20 22.23
C VAL A 156 14.15 -3.20 21.61
N VAL A 157 14.69 -2.84 20.45
CA VAL A 157 15.74 -3.60 19.74
C VAL A 157 16.84 -2.67 19.27
N GLU A 158 18.08 -3.15 19.33
CA GLU A 158 19.24 -2.55 18.67
C GLU A 158 19.19 -2.84 17.17
N VAL A 159 19.25 -1.79 16.37
CA VAL A 159 19.18 -1.87 14.90
C VAL A 159 20.47 -1.34 14.30
N HIS A 160 21.07 -2.15 13.43
CA HIS A 160 22.17 -1.74 12.57
C HIS A 160 21.62 -1.16 11.26
N VAL A 161 21.89 0.12 11.01
CA VAL A 161 21.44 0.80 9.79
C VAL A 161 22.28 0.32 8.59
N PRO A 162 21.67 -0.29 7.55
CA PRO A 162 22.43 -0.76 6.38
C PRO A 162 23.20 0.37 5.71
N GLY A 163 24.49 0.14 5.43
CA GLY A 163 25.36 1.13 4.76
C GLY A 163 25.97 2.19 5.69
N SER A 164 25.73 2.12 7.01
CA SER A 164 26.44 2.95 7.99
C SER A 164 27.85 2.39 8.23
N GLU A 165 28.90 3.19 7.97
CA GLU A 165 30.29 2.85 8.30
C GLU A 165 30.57 2.93 9.81
N SER A 166 29.79 3.74 10.53
CA SER A 166 29.81 3.77 12.00
C SER A 166 28.97 2.61 12.53
N LYS A 167 29.50 1.89 13.53
CA LYS A 167 28.75 0.93 14.36
C LYS A 167 27.73 1.66 15.27
N GLU A 168 27.08 2.70 14.78
CA GLU A 168 26.05 3.41 15.52
C GLU A 168 24.77 2.57 15.45
N GLU A 169 24.58 1.79 16.50
CA GLU A 169 23.36 1.03 16.73
C GLU A 169 22.29 2.01 17.21
N VAL A 170 21.14 2.00 16.53
CA VAL A 170 19.98 2.78 16.94
C VAL A 170 19.07 1.86 17.76
N VAL A 171 18.71 2.29 18.96
CA VAL A 171 17.71 1.59 19.77
C VAL A 171 16.34 2.16 19.44
N ARG A 172 15.40 1.30 19.04
CA ARG A 172 14.01 1.70 18.76
C ARG A 172 13.01 0.60 19.14
N LYS A 173 11.73 0.93 19.17
CA LYS A 173 10.64 -0.02 19.44
C LYS A 173 10.72 -1.23 18.50
N ARG A 174 10.55 -2.43 19.06
CA ARG A 174 10.54 -3.69 18.33
C ARG A 174 9.29 -3.76 17.45
N THR A 175 9.48 -4.03 16.17
CA THR A 175 8.39 -4.24 15.24
C THR A 175 7.82 -5.66 15.35
N VAL A 176 6.60 -5.83 14.84
CA VAL A 176 5.90 -7.10 14.77
C VAL A 176 5.98 -7.65 13.35
N GLY A 177 6.33 -8.92 13.22
CA GLY A 177 6.29 -9.64 11.94
C GLY A 177 4.86 -10.02 11.55
N ILE A 178 4.64 -10.21 10.24
CA ILE A 178 3.36 -10.63 9.69
C ILE A 178 3.50 -11.92 8.88
N LEU A 179 2.39 -12.67 8.83
CA LEU A 179 2.20 -13.79 7.94
C LEU A 179 0.79 -13.65 7.35
N ASP A 180 0.72 -13.49 6.03
CA ASP A 180 -0.54 -13.34 5.28
C ASP A 180 -0.68 -14.49 4.28
N MET A 181 -1.82 -15.17 4.31
CA MET A 181 -2.17 -16.26 3.40
C MET A 181 -3.32 -15.81 2.52
N GLY A 182 -2.96 -15.20 1.39
CA GLY A 182 -3.91 -14.77 0.37
C GLY A 182 -4.44 -15.93 -0.46
N GLY A 183 -5.33 -15.61 -1.41
CA GLY A 183 -5.95 -16.62 -2.27
C GLY A 183 -5.00 -17.25 -3.30
N VAL A 184 -3.93 -16.54 -3.67
CA VAL A 184 -2.99 -16.95 -4.74
C VAL A 184 -1.53 -16.93 -4.27
N SER A 185 -1.21 -16.19 -3.20
CA SER A 185 0.14 -16.08 -2.65
C SER A 185 0.11 -16.06 -1.12
N THR A 186 1.23 -16.46 -0.53
CA THR A 186 1.51 -16.31 0.90
C THR A 186 2.72 -15.40 1.05
N GLN A 187 2.64 -14.50 2.02
CA GLN A 187 3.69 -13.54 2.34
C GLN A 187 4.09 -13.67 3.82
N ILE A 188 5.39 -13.63 4.09
CA ILE A 188 5.95 -13.45 5.42
C ILE A 188 6.86 -12.23 5.38
N ALA A 189 6.69 -11.31 6.32
CA ALA A 189 7.51 -10.10 6.41
C ALA A 189 7.82 -9.76 7.86
N TYR A 190 9.10 -9.56 8.16
CA TYR A 190 9.58 -9.17 9.48
C TYR A 190 10.85 -8.32 9.33
N GLU A 191 11.12 -7.48 10.32
CA GLU A 191 12.34 -6.69 10.38
C GLU A 191 13.56 -7.57 10.65
N VAL A 192 14.66 -7.27 10.00
CA VAL A 192 15.96 -7.88 10.25
C VAL A 192 16.86 -6.82 10.90
N PRO A 193 16.89 -6.72 12.25
CA PRO A 193 17.52 -5.58 12.94
C PRO A 193 19.05 -5.65 12.96
N LYS A 194 19.64 -6.84 12.84
CA LYS A 194 21.10 -7.04 12.85
C LYS A 194 21.62 -7.35 11.45
N THR A 195 22.88 -6.99 11.20
CA THR A 195 23.56 -7.30 9.94
C THR A 195 23.55 -8.81 9.69
N VAL A 196 23.09 -9.21 8.52
CA VAL A 196 23.14 -10.60 8.08
C VAL A 196 24.46 -10.84 7.35
N SER A 197 25.22 -11.83 7.80
CA SER A 197 26.36 -12.35 7.05
C SER A 197 25.92 -13.51 6.18
N PHE A 198 26.07 -13.40 4.87
CA PHE A 198 25.85 -14.50 3.93
C PHE A 198 27.16 -15.25 3.69
N ALA A 199 27.11 -16.58 3.53
CA ALA A 199 28.32 -17.36 3.27
C ALA A 199 28.81 -17.21 1.82
N SER A 200 27.96 -16.73 0.91
CA SER A 200 28.32 -16.39 -0.48
C SER A 200 27.41 -15.31 -1.07
N SER A 201 27.91 -14.63 -2.12
CA SER A 201 27.14 -13.63 -2.89
C SER A 201 25.91 -14.22 -3.58
N GLN A 202 25.96 -15.51 -3.97
CA GLN A 202 24.82 -16.22 -4.54
C GLN A 202 23.69 -16.43 -3.51
N GLN A 203 24.03 -16.69 -2.24
CA GLN A 203 23.02 -16.79 -1.19
C GLN A 203 22.38 -15.43 -0.88
N GLU A 204 23.14 -14.35 -0.96
CA GLU A 204 22.63 -13.00 -0.80
C GLU A 204 21.65 -12.63 -1.94
N GLU A 205 21.97 -13.00 -3.18
CA GLU A 205 21.11 -12.73 -4.34
C GLU A 205 19.80 -13.54 -4.30
N VAL A 206 19.87 -14.80 -3.85
CA VAL A 206 18.68 -15.63 -3.60
C VAL A 206 17.83 -15.07 -2.46
N ALA A 207 18.43 -14.50 -1.42
CA ALA A 207 17.70 -13.87 -0.31
C ALA A 207 17.03 -12.53 -0.67
N LYS A 208 17.43 -11.90 -1.79
CA LYS A 208 16.85 -10.63 -2.26
C LYS A 208 15.56 -10.81 -3.08
N ASN A 209 15.37 -11.98 -3.68
CA ASN A 209 14.26 -12.36 -4.56
C ASN A 209 13.12 -13.05 -3.79
#